data_AF-A0A6M8VWT9-F1
#
_entry.id   AF-A0A6M8VWT9-F1
#
_cell.length_a   1.000
_cell.length_b   1.000
_cell.length_c   1.000
_cell.angle_alpha   90.00
_cell.angle_beta   90.00
_cell.angle_gamma   90.00
#
_symmetry.space_group_name_H-M   'P 1'
#
loop_
_entity.id
_entity.type
_entity.pdbx_description
1 polymer ?
#
loop_
_entity_poly.entity_id
_entity_poly.type
_entity_poly.pdbx_seq_one_letter_code
_entity_poly.pdbx_strand_id
1 'polypeptide(L)'
;MVRDEISRAEAGTRDEPDDWLAQARAWVTAHREAGWPYAEAEARELAFILEIAAGRPVSVRAIMRENERQIDELKMLDADADGEVSDEEVAAYAAFRASIADPRRHPFLIDRFDTNGDGVLGPDETGWMDADVRMQRLRAMADRSRLDEWDTDNDGALSEAERTAGHAASLLRAQIFPDGHVEYVPEPGPDAAEAQAAARETLAAEFGQETLDMTLERQETAAEMFLTLDLGQELELIAIDRTTPWEAGPPMPDTDGFDADGDGSLNQEELEASVAAMEEWEQSLNLHNATQAAERLRAMFAAQAEAADTDADGLVVASEWDRYRDGLLVERDNRLFLRHYDLDGSGRIDPGELEAFVGWYRAGSLRADVNYDGSVDVLDLEDIATRYQAQAR
;
A
#
# COMPACT_ATOMS: atom_id res chain seq x y z
N MET A 1 -28.44 0.26 -22.33
CA MET A 1 -27.46 1.32 -22.04
C MET A 1 -26.06 0.73 -21.85
N VAL A 2 -25.67 0.18 -20.70
CA VAL A 2 -24.29 -0.36 -20.52
C VAL A 2 -23.92 -1.42 -21.56
N ARG A 3 -24.81 -2.39 -21.83
CA ARG A 3 -24.61 -3.36 -22.91
C ARG A 3 -24.42 -2.73 -24.29
N ASP A 4 -25.06 -1.59 -24.55
CA ASP A 4 -24.92 -0.88 -25.82
C ASP A 4 -23.55 -0.18 -25.88
N GLU A 5 -23.06 0.36 -24.77
CA GLU A 5 -21.70 0.93 -24.69
C GLU A 5 -20.63 -0.15 -24.84
N ILE A 6 -20.75 -1.30 -24.16
CA ILE A 6 -19.85 -2.45 -24.33
C ILE A 6 -19.75 -2.85 -25.80
N SER A 7 -20.89 -2.90 -26.50
CA SER A 7 -20.91 -3.28 -27.92
C SER A 7 -20.22 -2.29 -28.88
N ARG A 8 -19.97 -1.06 -28.42
CA ARG A 8 -19.31 0.01 -29.19
C ARG A 8 -17.87 0.25 -28.76
N ALA A 9 -17.50 -0.15 -27.55
CA ALA A 9 -16.17 0.03 -27.02
C ALA A 9 -15.16 -0.86 -27.76
N GLU A 10 -13.93 -0.37 -27.89
CA GLU A 10 -12.82 -1.19 -28.36
C GLU A 10 -12.46 -2.22 -27.28
N ALA A 11 -11.95 -3.38 -27.70
CA ALA A 11 -11.52 -4.39 -26.73
C ALA A 11 -10.39 -3.82 -25.88
N GLY A 12 -10.62 -3.70 -24.57
CA GLY A 12 -9.62 -3.36 -23.60
C GLY A 12 -8.59 -4.47 -23.54
N THR A 13 -7.33 -4.11 -23.52
CA THR A 13 -6.27 -5.03 -23.13
C THR A 13 -6.19 -4.96 -21.62
N ARG A 14 -6.54 -6.06 -20.92
CA ARG A 14 -6.02 -6.24 -19.57
C ARG A 14 -4.52 -6.07 -19.69
N ASP A 15 -4.01 -5.07 -18.98
CA ASP A 15 -2.62 -4.67 -19.10
C ASP A 15 -1.66 -5.85 -18.85
N GLU A 16 -0.38 -5.60 -19.10
CA GLU A 16 0.74 -6.54 -19.01
C GLU A 16 1.10 -7.21 -17.64
N PRO A 17 0.40 -7.05 -16.48
CA PRO A 17 0.77 -7.73 -15.22
C PRO A 17 1.08 -9.22 -15.28
N ASP A 18 0.43 -9.95 -16.18
CA ASP A 18 0.64 -11.39 -16.31
C ASP A 18 2.04 -11.75 -16.86
N ASP A 19 2.72 -10.84 -17.58
CA ASP A 19 4.06 -11.12 -18.12
C ASP A 19 5.17 -10.97 -17.06
N TRP A 20 5.11 -9.95 -16.21
CA TRP A 20 6.09 -9.79 -15.11
C TRP A 20 5.98 -10.92 -14.10
N LEU A 21 4.76 -11.31 -13.72
CA LEU A 21 4.54 -12.44 -12.83
C LEU A 21 5.00 -13.76 -13.46
N ALA A 22 4.76 -13.96 -14.77
CA ALA A 22 5.27 -15.13 -15.48
C ALA A 22 6.81 -15.16 -15.50
N GLN A 23 7.46 -14.03 -15.79
CA GLN A 23 8.93 -13.90 -15.77
C GLN A 23 9.49 -14.20 -14.37
N ALA A 24 8.91 -13.61 -13.33
CA ALA A 24 9.33 -13.82 -11.95
C ALA A 24 9.13 -15.29 -11.52
N ARG A 25 7.96 -15.88 -11.79
CA ARG A 25 7.70 -17.31 -11.53
C ARG A 25 8.70 -18.23 -12.23
N ALA A 26 9.02 -17.93 -13.48
CA ALA A 26 10.00 -18.70 -14.24
C ALA A 26 11.39 -18.62 -13.60
N TRP A 27 11.80 -17.44 -13.14
CA TRP A 27 13.06 -17.27 -12.43
C TRP A 27 13.09 -18.03 -11.10
N VAL A 28 12.07 -17.86 -10.26
CA VAL A 28 11.97 -18.54 -8.96
C VAL A 28 12.02 -20.06 -9.14
N THR A 29 11.26 -20.60 -10.10
CA THR A 29 11.25 -22.04 -10.41
C THR A 29 12.63 -22.56 -10.83
N ALA A 30 13.45 -21.72 -11.48
CA ALA A 30 14.78 -22.10 -11.94
C ALA A 30 15.87 -21.98 -10.85
N HIS A 31 15.67 -21.14 -9.83
CA HIS A 31 16.70 -20.79 -8.84
C HIS A 31 16.40 -21.25 -7.41
N ARG A 32 15.16 -21.67 -7.14
CA ARG A 32 14.73 -22.20 -5.85
C ARG A 32 14.54 -23.71 -5.91
N GLU A 33 14.56 -24.34 -4.74
CA GLU A 33 14.32 -25.77 -4.64
C GLU A 33 12.88 -26.13 -5.01
N ALA A 34 12.69 -27.32 -5.58
CA ALA A 34 11.37 -27.79 -5.97
C ALA A 34 10.49 -27.96 -4.72
N GLY A 35 9.31 -27.34 -4.72
CA GLY A 35 8.39 -27.37 -3.58
C GLY A 35 8.71 -26.34 -2.49
N TRP A 36 9.59 -25.37 -2.77
CA TRP A 36 9.83 -24.27 -1.84
C TRP A 36 8.52 -23.52 -1.52
N PRO A 37 8.10 -23.44 -0.25
CA PRO A 37 6.77 -22.94 0.12
C PRO A 37 6.54 -21.47 -0.25
N TYR A 38 7.61 -20.69 -0.37
CA TYR A 38 7.54 -19.24 -0.64
C TYR A 38 7.71 -18.88 -2.13
N ALA A 39 7.70 -19.85 -3.04
CA ALA A 39 7.97 -19.60 -4.46
C ALA A 39 7.00 -18.60 -5.11
N GLU A 40 5.71 -18.77 -4.85
CA GLU A 40 4.68 -17.87 -5.38
C GLU A 40 4.75 -16.48 -4.73
N ALA A 41 5.13 -16.41 -3.45
CA ALA A 41 5.33 -15.17 -2.72
C ALA A 41 6.44 -14.33 -3.34
N GLU A 42 7.62 -14.95 -3.49
CA GLU A 42 8.79 -14.33 -4.09
C GLU A 42 8.47 -13.85 -5.51
N ALA A 43 7.79 -14.67 -6.32
CA ALA A 43 7.44 -14.30 -7.68
C ALA A 43 6.54 -13.04 -7.75
N ARG A 44 5.58 -12.90 -6.82
CA ARG A 44 4.71 -11.71 -6.76
C ARG A 44 5.45 -10.48 -6.31
N GLU A 45 6.33 -10.61 -5.32
CA GLU A 45 7.17 -9.49 -4.85
C GLU A 45 8.09 -8.97 -5.96
N LEU A 46 8.74 -9.88 -6.69
CA LEU A 46 9.58 -9.52 -7.82
C LEU A 46 8.75 -8.89 -8.95
N ALA A 47 7.57 -9.42 -9.27
CA ALA A 47 6.70 -8.84 -10.28
C ALA A 47 6.25 -7.42 -9.93
N PHE A 48 5.94 -7.17 -8.65
CA PHE A 48 5.58 -5.84 -8.16
C PHE A 48 6.75 -4.86 -8.27
N ILE A 49 7.96 -5.30 -7.93
CA ILE A 49 9.17 -4.49 -8.12
C ILE A 49 9.40 -4.15 -9.60
N LEU A 50 9.17 -5.09 -10.51
CA LEU A 50 9.28 -4.83 -11.95
C LEU A 50 8.24 -3.82 -12.45
N GLU A 51 7.02 -3.88 -11.92
CA GLU A 51 5.96 -2.93 -12.25
C GLU A 51 6.34 -1.50 -11.84
N ILE A 52 6.88 -1.33 -10.63
CA ILE A 52 7.46 -0.06 -10.17
C ILE A 52 8.61 0.37 -11.09
N ALA A 53 9.53 -0.55 -11.38
CA ALA A 53 10.71 -0.26 -12.19
C ALA A 53 10.39 0.14 -13.63
N ALA A 54 9.24 -0.30 -14.15
CA ALA A 54 8.73 0.12 -15.46
C ALA A 54 8.19 1.57 -15.45
N GLY A 55 8.15 2.25 -14.31
CA GLY A 55 7.67 3.62 -14.17
C GLY A 55 6.16 3.75 -14.40
N ARG A 56 5.41 2.66 -14.24
CA ARG A 56 3.95 2.70 -14.33
C ARG A 56 3.41 3.50 -13.14
N PRO A 57 2.47 4.43 -13.35
CA PRO A 57 1.80 5.10 -12.24
C PRO A 57 1.18 4.06 -11.32
N VAL A 58 1.47 4.15 -10.01
CA VAL A 58 0.85 3.25 -9.05
C VAL A 58 -0.65 3.54 -8.97
N SER A 59 -1.48 2.61 -9.42
CA SER A 59 -2.95 2.73 -9.35
C SER A 59 -3.49 2.34 -7.97
N VAL A 60 -4.75 2.66 -7.70
CA VAL A 60 -5.43 2.20 -6.48
C VAL A 60 -5.51 0.66 -6.47
N ARG A 61 -5.67 0.01 -7.62
CA ARG A 61 -5.61 -1.45 -7.74
C ARG A 61 -4.25 -2.03 -7.34
N ALA A 62 -3.14 -1.36 -7.66
CA ALA A 62 -1.83 -1.80 -7.22
C ALA A 62 -1.71 -1.75 -5.68
N ILE A 63 -2.31 -0.74 -5.04
CA ILE A 63 -2.43 -0.69 -3.58
C ILE A 63 -3.35 -1.81 -3.05
N MET A 64 -4.47 -2.07 -3.72
CA MET A 64 -5.38 -3.16 -3.32
C MET A 64 -4.64 -4.50 -3.34
N ARG A 65 -3.91 -4.82 -4.42
CA ARG A 65 -3.10 -6.05 -4.53
C ARG A 65 -2.07 -6.18 -3.41
N GLU A 66 -1.46 -5.08 -2.99
CA GLU A 66 -0.55 -5.07 -1.83
C GLU A 66 -1.28 -5.48 -0.54
N ASN A 67 -2.50 -4.98 -0.32
CA ASN A 67 -3.32 -5.41 0.81
C ASN A 67 -3.74 -6.88 0.70
N GLU A 68 -4.02 -7.39 -0.52
CA GLU A 68 -4.27 -8.82 -0.74
C GLU A 68 -3.05 -9.67 -0.38
N ARG A 69 -1.84 -9.16 -0.67
CA ARG A 69 -0.58 -9.81 -0.34
C ARG A 69 -0.46 -10.04 1.16
N GLN A 70 -0.98 -9.16 2.01
CA GLN A 70 -0.91 -9.33 3.47
C GLN A 70 -1.67 -10.57 3.95
N ILE A 71 -2.80 -10.92 3.33
CA ILE A 71 -3.50 -12.18 3.65
C ILE A 71 -2.71 -13.37 3.12
N ASP A 72 -2.17 -13.24 1.90
CA ASP A 72 -1.32 -14.29 1.33
C ASP A 72 -0.09 -14.55 2.23
N GLU A 73 0.51 -13.50 2.80
CA GLU A 73 1.61 -13.58 3.76
C GLU A 73 1.21 -14.29 5.05
N LEU A 74 -0.01 -14.07 5.57
CA LEU A 74 -0.52 -14.85 6.70
C LEU A 74 -0.62 -16.33 6.34
N LYS A 75 -1.19 -16.65 5.17
CA LYS A 75 -1.31 -18.04 4.71
C LYS A 75 0.05 -18.70 4.49
N MET A 76 1.04 -17.95 4.01
CA MET A 76 2.39 -18.46 3.78
C MET A 76 3.13 -18.82 5.07
N LEU A 77 2.73 -18.23 6.20
CA LEU A 77 3.34 -18.50 7.48
C LEU A 77 3.05 -19.93 7.96
N ASP A 78 1.89 -20.49 7.61
CA ASP A 78 1.55 -21.92 7.74
C ASP A 78 2.01 -22.63 6.45
N ALA A 79 3.31 -22.90 6.38
CA ALA A 79 3.99 -23.35 5.17
C ALA A 79 3.69 -24.82 4.85
N ASP A 80 3.42 -25.64 5.87
CA ASP A 80 3.02 -27.04 5.68
C ASP A 80 1.50 -27.26 5.61
N ALA A 81 0.72 -26.20 5.83
CA ALA A 81 -0.74 -26.16 5.75
C ALA A 81 -1.43 -27.09 6.76
N ASP A 82 -0.83 -27.25 7.95
CA ASP A 82 -1.40 -28.02 9.05
C ASP A 82 -2.42 -27.23 9.90
N GLY A 83 -2.55 -25.93 9.63
CA GLY A 83 -3.51 -25.03 10.27
C GLY A 83 -2.97 -24.36 11.54
N GLU A 84 -1.73 -24.65 11.93
CA GLU A 84 -1.00 -23.98 13.00
C GLU A 84 0.23 -23.27 12.43
N VAL A 85 0.85 -22.39 13.23
CA VAL A 85 2.13 -21.76 12.87
C VAL A 85 3.15 -22.11 13.94
N SER A 86 4.12 -22.92 13.55
CA SER A 86 5.24 -23.38 14.36
C SER A 86 6.38 -22.36 14.46
N ASP A 87 7.30 -22.56 15.41
CA ASP A 87 8.49 -21.71 15.53
C ASP A 87 9.44 -21.91 14.34
N GLU A 88 9.49 -23.14 13.81
CA GLU A 88 10.24 -23.49 12.61
C GLU A 88 9.76 -22.71 11.37
N GLU A 89 8.44 -22.55 11.22
CA GLU A 89 7.87 -21.80 10.09
C GLU A 89 8.06 -20.29 10.23
N VAL A 90 7.94 -19.75 11.45
CA VAL A 90 8.32 -18.35 11.74
C VAL A 90 9.76 -18.10 11.32
N ALA A 91 10.69 -18.98 11.71
CA ALA A 91 12.09 -18.86 11.35
C ALA A 91 12.34 -18.99 9.84
N ALA A 92 11.66 -19.92 9.17
CA ALA A 92 11.76 -20.11 7.72
C ALA A 92 11.23 -18.89 6.94
N TYR A 93 10.08 -18.36 7.36
CA TYR A 93 9.49 -17.16 6.78
C TYR A 93 10.36 -15.92 7.04
N ALA A 94 10.91 -15.76 8.24
CA ALA A 94 11.83 -14.67 8.57
C ALA A 94 13.08 -14.72 7.69
N ALA A 95 13.68 -15.90 7.48
CA ALA A 95 14.82 -16.07 6.59
C ALA A 95 14.46 -15.73 5.14
N PHE A 96 13.28 -16.16 4.67
CA PHE A 96 12.75 -15.76 3.36
C PHE A 96 12.62 -14.24 3.24
N ARG A 97 11.93 -13.58 4.18
CA ARG A 97 11.76 -12.12 4.18
C ARG A 97 13.08 -11.38 4.23
N ALA A 98 14.03 -11.82 5.06
CA ALA A 98 15.37 -11.24 5.11
C ALA A 98 16.10 -11.36 3.76
N SER A 99 15.91 -12.46 3.02
CA SER A 99 16.54 -12.67 1.71
C SER A 99 16.04 -11.75 0.60
N ILE A 100 14.81 -11.22 0.74
CA ILE A 100 14.20 -10.28 -0.21
C ILE A 100 14.11 -8.84 0.34
N ALA A 101 14.55 -8.61 1.58
CA ALA A 101 14.45 -7.32 2.26
C ALA A 101 15.33 -6.24 1.61
N ASP A 102 16.42 -6.63 0.96
CA ASP A 102 17.27 -5.74 0.18
C ASP A 102 17.17 -6.06 -1.33
N PRO A 103 16.27 -5.36 -2.07
CA PRO A 103 16.15 -5.51 -3.51
C PRO A 103 17.47 -5.28 -4.27
N ARG A 104 18.41 -4.50 -3.70
CA ARG A 104 19.69 -4.18 -4.37
C ARG A 104 20.62 -5.38 -4.49
N ARG A 105 20.41 -6.38 -3.64
CA ARG A 105 21.21 -7.61 -3.58
C ARG A 105 20.45 -8.83 -4.10
N HIS A 106 19.19 -8.64 -4.53
CA HIS A 106 18.38 -9.74 -5.01
C HIS A 106 18.88 -10.19 -6.40
N PRO A 107 19.26 -11.46 -6.61
CA PRO A 107 19.91 -11.89 -7.86
C PRO A 107 19.06 -11.65 -9.12
N PHE A 108 17.73 -11.85 -9.04
CA PHE A 108 16.82 -11.53 -10.15
C PHE A 108 16.87 -10.05 -10.56
N LEU A 109 17.02 -9.14 -9.60
CA LEU A 109 17.03 -7.70 -9.85
C LEU A 109 18.40 -7.25 -10.34
N ILE A 110 19.48 -7.83 -9.79
CA ILE A 110 20.85 -7.66 -10.30
C ILE A 110 20.90 -8.06 -11.78
N ASP A 111 20.48 -9.28 -12.14
CA ASP A 111 20.50 -9.78 -13.53
C ASP A 111 19.79 -8.85 -14.53
N ARG A 112 18.86 -8.03 -14.04
CA ARG A 112 18.03 -7.15 -14.87
C ARG A 112 18.49 -5.70 -14.90
N PHE A 113 18.95 -5.17 -13.77
CA PHE A 113 19.19 -3.74 -13.60
C PHE A 113 20.67 -3.38 -13.40
N ASP A 114 21.53 -4.34 -13.04
CA ASP A 114 22.98 -4.15 -12.93
C ASP A 114 23.59 -3.96 -14.33
N THR A 115 23.67 -2.71 -14.75
CA THR A 115 24.15 -2.28 -16.05
C THR A 115 25.67 -2.20 -16.07
N ASN A 116 26.29 -1.92 -14.92
CA ASN A 116 27.72 -1.74 -14.79
C ASN A 116 28.48 -3.08 -14.55
N GLY A 117 27.77 -4.13 -14.12
CA GLY A 117 28.27 -5.48 -13.89
C GLY A 117 29.08 -5.65 -12.60
N ASP A 118 28.89 -4.80 -11.61
CA ASP A 118 29.60 -4.85 -10.32
C ASP A 118 28.94 -5.81 -9.30
N GLY A 119 27.76 -6.34 -9.63
CA GLY A 119 27.03 -7.32 -8.83
C GLY A 119 26.16 -6.71 -7.73
N VAL A 120 25.99 -5.38 -7.68
CA VAL A 120 25.10 -4.68 -6.74
C VAL A 120 24.37 -3.53 -7.42
N LEU A 121 23.08 -3.33 -7.09
CA LEU A 121 22.36 -2.21 -7.70
C LEU A 121 22.76 -0.87 -7.06
N GLY A 122 23.38 0.00 -7.86
CA GLY A 122 23.77 1.36 -7.47
C GLY A 122 22.60 2.36 -7.54
N PRO A 123 22.76 3.59 -7.00
CA PRO A 123 21.71 4.62 -7.02
C PRO A 123 21.11 4.90 -8.41
N ASP A 124 21.94 4.91 -9.45
CA ASP A 124 21.51 5.15 -10.83
C ASP A 124 20.65 4.00 -11.38
N GLU A 125 20.85 2.78 -10.89
CA GLU A 125 20.14 1.55 -11.29
C GLU A 125 18.90 1.31 -10.43
N THR A 126 18.85 1.90 -9.23
CA THR A 126 17.73 1.86 -8.29
C THR A 126 16.89 3.12 -8.32
N GLY A 127 16.99 3.98 -9.35
CA GLY A 127 16.20 5.22 -9.42
C GLY A 127 14.67 5.01 -9.36
N TRP A 128 14.20 3.80 -9.65
CA TRP A 128 12.81 3.39 -9.46
C TRP A 128 12.43 3.06 -8.01
N MET A 129 13.40 2.85 -7.11
CA MET A 129 13.20 2.67 -5.67
C MET A 129 13.01 4.00 -4.92
N ASP A 130 13.16 5.14 -5.60
CA ASP A 130 13.09 6.45 -4.97
C ASP A 130 11.69 6.76 -4.41
N ALA A 131 11.64 7.76 -3.51
CA ALA A 131 10.46 8.24 -2.80
C ALA A 131 9.23 8.55 -3.68
N ASP A 132 9.42 8.64 -5.01
CA ASP A 132 8.35 8.90 -5.97
C ASP A 132 7.27 7.80 -5.94
N VAL A 133 7.59 6.53 -5.65
CA VAL A 133 6.57 5.46 -5.57
C VAL A 133 5.57 5.68 -4.43
N ARG A 134 6.07 6.07 -3.25
CA ARG A 134 5.21 6.41 -2.11
C ARG A 134 4.35 7.63 -2.44
N MET A 135 4.94 8.63 -3.09
CA MET A 135 4.20 9.82 -3.51
C MET A 135 3.17 9.51 -4.60
N GLN A 136 3.47 8.61 -5.54
CA GLN A 136 2.52 8.15 -6.56
C GLN A 136 1.34 7.43 -5.91
N ARG A 137 1.57 6.57 -4.92
CA ARG A 137 0.50 5.92 -4.13
C ARG A 137 -0.41 6.96 -3.47
N LEU A 138 0.19 7.90 -2.75
CA LEU A 138 -0.55 8.98 -2.08
C LEU A 138 -1.33 9.82 -3.09
N ARG A 139 -0.75 10.13 -4.25
CA ARG A 139 -1.44 10.85 -5.32
C ARG A 139 -2.63 10.06 -5.87
N ALA A 140 -2.47 8.77 -6.17
CA ALA A 140 -3.55 7.94 -6.69
C ALA A 140 -4.72 7.83 -5.70
N MET A 141 -4.43 7.63 -4.42
CA MET A 141 -5.44 7.67 -3.36
C MET A 141 -6.09 9.05 -3.25
N ALA A 142 -5.29 10.12 -3.21
CA ALA A 142 -5.79 11.48 -3.04
C ALA A 142 -6.68 11.91 -4.21
N ASP A 143 -6.31 11.60 -5.45
CA ASP A 143 -7.10 11.92 -6.63
C ASP A 143 -8.45 11.21 -6.59
N ARG A 144 -8.49 9.95 -6.12
CA ARG A 144 -9.74 9.22 -5.92
C ARG A 144 -10.57 9.81 -4.78
N SER A 145 -9.98 10.03 -3.60
CA SER A 145 -10.68 10.61 -2.44
C SER A 145 -11.23 12.00 -2.74
N ARG A 146 -10.50 12.83 -3.49
CA ARG A 146 -10.97 14.16 -3.91
C ARG A 146 -12.19 14.05 -4.82
N LEU A 147 -12.20 13.12 -5.78
CA LEU A 147 -13.39 12.91 -6.60
C LEU A 147 -14.58 12.54 -5.72
N ASP A 148 -14.43 11.57 -4.82
CA ASP A 148 -15.51 11.12 -3.94
C ASP A 148 -16.07 12.23 -3.05
N GLU A 149 -15.18 13.00 -2.43
CA GLU A 149 -15.58 13.96 -1.40
C GLU A 149 -15.92 15.34 -1.95
N TRP A 150 -15.31 15.75 -3.06
CA TRP A 150 -15.38 17.15 -3.51
C TRP A 150 -16.27 17.35 -4.74
N ASP A 151 -16.54 16.32 -5.55
CA ASP A 151 -17.46 16.41 -6.69
C ASP A 151 -18.90 16.32 -6.17
N THR A 152 -19.48 17.49 -5.95
CA THR A 152 -20.79 17.65 -5.32
C THR A 152 -21.94 17.49 -6.30
N ASP A 153 -21.71 17.79 -7.59
CA ASP A 153 -22.74 17.63 -8.63
C ASP A 153 -22.69 16.25 -9.31
N ASN A 154 -21.70 15.43 -8.97
CA ASN A 154 -21.49 14.06 -9.44
C ASN A 154 -21.35 13.99 -10.97
N ASP A 155 -20.74 14.99 -11.59
CA ASP A 155 -20.49 15.00 -13.03
C ASP A 155 -19.22 14.22 -13.44
N GLY A 156 -18.44 13.78 -12.45
CA GLY A 156 -17.19 13.04 -12.64
C GLY A 156 -15.97 13.93 -12.82
N ALA A 157 -16.08 15.24 -12.66
CA ALA A 157 -14.98 16.17 -12.79
C ALA A 157 -15.04 17.25 -11.71
N LEU A 158 -13.91 17.54 -11.07
CA LEU A 158 -13.87 18.64 -10.11
C LEU A 158 -13.88 19.99 -10.84
N SER A 159 -14.91 20.79 -10.59
CA SER A 159 -14.92 22.20 -10.94
C SER A 159 -13.96 23.00 -10.04
N GLU A 160 -13.63 24.24 -10.44
CA GLU A 160 -12.80 25.12 -9.59
C GLU A 160 -13.47 25.45 -8.25
N ALA A 161 -14.80 25.60 -8.28
CA ALA A 161 -15.58 25.85 -7.07
C ALA A 161 -15.49 24.68 -6.10
N GLU A 162 -15.58 23.46 -6.60
CA GLU A 162 -15.47 22.22 -5.82
C GLU A 162 -14.07 22.00 -5.29
N ARG A 163 -13.03 22.19 -6.10
CA ARG A 163 -11.64 22.13 -5.61
C ARG A 163 -11.42 23.13 -4.48
N THR A 164 -11.90 24.36 -4.63
CA THR A 164 -11.75 25.39 -3.60
C THR A 164 -12.50 25.04 -2.32
N ALA A 165 -13.75 24.60 -2.45
CA ALA A 165 -14.60 24.25 -1.31
C ALA A 165 -14.09 23.00 -0.58
N GLY A 166 -13.74 21.95 -1.33
CA GLY A 166 -13.17 20.72 -0.82
C GLY A 166 -11.83 20.96 -0.12
N HIS A 167 -10.94 21.74 -0.73
CA HIS A 167 -9.66 22.12 -0.13
C HIS A 167 -9.85 22.85 1.21
N ALA A 168 -10.74 23.84 1.24
CA ALA A 168 -11.06 24.56 2.46
C ALA A 168 -11.65 23.64 3.55
N ALA A 169 -12.50 22.68 3.17
CA ALA A 169 -13.04 21.69 4.09
C ALA A 169 -11.95 20.76 4.65
N SER A 170 -11.04 20.27 3.81
CA SER A 170 -9.91 19.42 4.25
C SER A 170 -8.97 20.15 5.20
N LEU A 171 -8.68 21.43 4.95
CA LEU A 171 -7.91 22.27 5.87
C LEU A 171 -8.63 22.48 7.21
N LEU A 172 -9.95 22.57 7.22
CA LEU A 172 -10.71 22.67 8.47
C LEU A 172 -10.65 21.37 9.30
N ARG A 173 -10.54 20.21 8.65
CA ARG A 173 -10.30 18.94 9.35
C ARG A 173 -8.88 18.84 9.88
N ALA A 174 -7.87 19.35 9.17
CA ALA A 174 -6.50 19.44 9.69
C ALA A 174 -6.32 20.68 10.58
N GLN A 175 -6.70 20.62 11.86
CA GLN A 175 -6.72 21.79 12.75
C GLN A 175 -5.34 22.16 13.28
N ILE A 176 -5.01 23.45 13.18
CA ILE A 176 -3.84 24.05 13.84
C ILE A 176 -4.21 24.46 15.26
N PHE A 177 -3.36 24.11 16.22
CA PHE A 177 -3.51 24.49 17.63
C PHE A 177 -2.54 25.62 18.01
N PRO A 178 -2.82 26.38 19.09
CA PRO A 178 -2.00 27.55 19.48
C PRO A 178 -0.51 27.27 19.75
N ASP A 179 -0.17 26.04 20.11
CA ASP A 179 1.20 25.56 20.33
C ASP A 179 1.90 25.05 19.04
N GLY A 180 1.22 25.13 17.90
CA GLY A 180 1.80 24.89 16.57
C GLY A 180 1.75 23.45 16.08
N HIS A 181 1.09 22.54 16.81
CA HIS A 181 0.81 21.22 16.27
C HIS A 181 -0.45 21.22 15.38
N VAL A 182 -0.55 20.21 14.52
CA VAL A 182 -1.68 19.97 13.62
C VAL A 182 -2.31 18.62 13.97
N GLU A 183 -3.64 18.57 14.12
CA GLU A 183 -4.40 17.34 14.40
C GLU A 183 -5.54 17.16 13.40
N TYR A 184 -5.92 15.91 13.10
CA TYR A 184 -7.13 15.62 12.35
C TYR A 184 -8.37 15.64 13.23
N VAL A 185 -9.36 16.41 12.83
CA VAL A 185 -10.69 16.46 13.42
C VAL A 185 -11.70 16.09 12.34
N PRO A 186 -12.25 14.85 12.33
CA PRO A 186 -13.14 14.37 11.28
C PRO A 186 -14.37 15.27 11.06
N GLU A 187 -14.97 15.70 12.16
CA GLU A 187 -16.14 16.57 12.20
C GLU A 187 -15.78 17.88 12.91
N PRO A 188 -15.19 18.86 12.19
CA PRO A 188 -14.88 20.14 12.79
C PRO A 188 -16.17 20.83 13.25
N GLY A 189 -16.17 21.33 14.48
CA GLY A 189 -17.32 22.05 15.03
C GLY A 189 -17.63 23.34 14.24
N PRO A 190 -18.82 23.95 14.45
CA PRO A 190 -19.24 25.14 13.71
C PRO A 190 -18.27 26.33 13.86
N ASP A 191 -17.53 26.39 14.98
CA ASP A 191 -16.59 27.46 15.29
C ASP A 191 -15.15 27.15 14.86
N ALA A 192 -14.91 26.03 14.16
CA ALA A 192 -13.56 25.58 13.80
C ALA A 192 -12.78 26.60 12.96
N ALA A 193 -13.45 27.30 12.04
CA ALA A 193 -12.83 28.35 11.24
C ALA A 193 -12.34 29.53 12.10
N GLU A 194 -13.13 29.93 13.09
CA GLU A 194 -12.76 30.99 14.04
C GLU A 194 -11.61 30.52 14.94
N ALA A 195 -11.68 29.29 15.45
CA ALA A 195 -10.64 28.69 16.27
C ALA A 195 -9.30 28.62 15.52
N GLN A 196 -9.30 28.21 14.25
CA GLN A 196 -8.09 28.19 13.44
C GLN A 196 -7.52 29.58 13.17
N ALA A 197 -8.38 30.58 12.91
CA ALA A 197 -7.91 31.96 12.73
C ALA A 197 -7.23 32.50 14.00
N ALA A 198 -7.83 32.25 15.17
CA ALA A 198 -7.26 32.62 16.46
C ALA A 198 -5.93 31.89 16.73
N ALA A 199 -5.85 30.57 16.45
CA ALA A 199 -4.62 29.80 16.61
C ALA A 199 -3.48 30.33 15.73
N ARG A 200 -3.77 30.70 14.48
CA ARG A 200 -2.78 31.29 13.56
C ARG A 200 -2.30 32.66 14.03
N GLU A 201 -3.19 33.50 14.58
CA GLU A 201 -2.83 34.79 15.17
C GLU A 201 -1.92 34.59 16.40
N THR A 202 -2.27 33.66 17.29
CA THR A 202 -1.43 33.30 18.44
C THR A 202 -0.06 32.80 18.00
N LEU A 203 0.00 31.91 17.00
CA LEU A 203 1.26 31.38 16.47
C LEU A 203 2.16 32.48 15.90
N ALA A 204 1.60 33.38 15.08
CA ALA A 204 2.36 34.49 14.53
C ALA A 204 2.85 35.45 15.64
N ALA A 205 2.03 35.71 16.65
CA ALA A 205 2.35 36.61 17.75
C ALA A 205 3.41 36.03 18.70
N GLU A 206 3.33 34.73 19.03
CA GLU A 206 4.20 34.08 20.02
C GLU A 206 5.48 33.52 19.40
N PHE A 207 5.41 32.96 18.19
CA PHE A 207 6.50 32.22 17.55
C PHE A 207 6.97 32.82 16.22
N GLY A 208 6.35 33.91 15.75
CA GLY A 208 6.74 34.63 14.54
C GLY A 208 6.19 34.03 13.24
N GLN A 209 6.36 34.79 12.14
CA GLN A 209 5.79 34.44 10.83
C GLN A 209 6.38 33.16 10.23
N GLU A 210 7.68 32.91 10.42
CA GLU A 210 8.35 31.71 9.89
C GLU A 210 7.76 30.42 10.47
N THR A 211 7.48 30.39 11.78
CA THR A 211 6.83 29.26 12.44
C THR A 211 5.41 29.06 11.92
N LEU A 212 4.66 30.14 11.71
CA LEU A 212 3.32 30.07 11.13
C LEU A 212 3.37 29.48 9.71
N ASP A 213 4.28 29.95 8.87
CA ASP A 213 4.39 29.48 7.48
C ASP A 213 4.73 27.98 7.43
N MET A 214 5.67 27.52 8.25
CA MET A 214 5.97 26.08 8.41
C MET A 214 4.76 25.28 8.93
N THR A 215 3.98 25.85 9.84
CA THR A 215 2.79 25.17 10.40
C THR A 215 1.67 25.08 9.36
N LEU A 216 1.51 26.09 8.50
CA LEU A 216 0.57 26.06 7.38
C LEU A 216 0.98 25.01 6.33
N GLU A 217 2.27 24.89 6.02
CA GLU A 217 2.77 23.83 5.14
C GLU A 217 2.51 22.43 5.72
N ARG A 218 2.71 22.26 7.04
CA ARG A 218 2.34 21.03 7.74
C ARG A 218 0.83 20.78 7.71
N GLN A 219 0.01 21.82 7.82
CA GLN A 219 -1.44 21.71 7.73
C GLN A 219 -1.87 21.22 6.35
N GLU A 220 -1.32 21.78 5.29
CA GLU A 220 -1.56 21.37 3.90
C GLU A 220 -1.18 19.90 3.70
N THR A 221 0.04 19.53 4.11
CA THR A 221 0.52 18.13 4.04
C THR A 221 -0.40 17.20 4.82
N ALA A 222 -0.80 17.59 6.03
CA ALA A 222 -1.69 16.79 6.87
C ALA A 222 -3.08 16.64 6.23
N ALA A 223 -3.66 17.71 5.68
CA ALA A 223 -4.94 17.67 4.99
C ALA A 223 -4.93 16.70 3.79
N GLU A 224 -3.85 16.71 2.98
CA GLU A 224 -3.68 15.73 1.91
C GLU A 224 -3.51 14.30 2.44
N MET A 225 -2.69 14.10 3.48
CA MET A 225 -2.52 12.78 4.10
C MET A 225 -3.85 12.24 4.63
N PHE A 226 -4.68 13.07 5.27
CA PHE A 226 -5.94 12.63 5.85
C PHE A 226 -6.98 12.24 4.80
N LEU A 227 -7.01 12.89 3.63
CA LEU A 227 -7.83 12.43 2.49
C LEU A 227 -7.48 11.00 2.08
N THR A 228 -6.20 10.63 2.15
CA THR A 228 -5.76 9.28 1.81
C THR A 228 -5.98 8.26 2.92
N LEU A 229 -6.09 8.68 4.19
CA LEU A 229 -6.29 7.74 5.30
C LEU A 229 -7.65 7.04 5.25
N ASP A 230 -8.72 7.78 4.93
CA ASP A 230 -10.07 7.23 4.88
C ASP A 230 -10.20 6.15 3.80
N LEU A 231 -9.77 6.45 2.57
CA LEU A 231 -9.70 5.46 1.50
C LEU A 231 -8.71 4.33 1.85
N GLY A 232 -7.58 4.65 2.46
CA GLY A 232 -6.59 3.67 2.92
C GLY A 232 -7.19 2.64 3.89
N GLN A 233 -8.01 3.08 4.85
CA GLN A 233 -8.71 2.20 5.80
C GLN A 233 -9.74 1.31 5.09
N GLU A 234 -10.48 1.84 4.12
CA GLU A 234 -11.45 1.06 3.36
C GLU A 234 -10.79 -0.01 2.47
N LEU A 235 -9.58 0.27 1.98
CA LEU A 235 -8.78 -0.65 1.18
C LEU A 235 -8.17 -1.78 2.02
N GLU A 236 -8.01 -1.60 3.34
CA GLU A 236 -7.46 -2.62 4.24
C GLU A 236 -8.43 -3.81 4.37
N LEU A 237 -7.89 -5.03 4.22
CA LEU A 237 -8.67 -6.26 4.34
C LEU A 237 -8.72 -6.77 5.79
N ILE A 238 -7.63 -6.58 6.52
CA ILE A 238 -7.47 -7.02 7.91
C ILE A 238 -6.78 -5.92 8.71
N ALA A 239 -7.14 -5.79 9.98
CA ALA A 239 -6.47 -4.86 10.88
C ALA A 239 -5.07 -5.38 11.23
N ILE A 240 -4.05 -4.56 10.99
CA ILE A 240 -2.68 -4.83 11.43
C ILE A 240 -2.45 -4.13 12.76
N ASP A 241 -1.93 -4.85 13.75
CA ASP A 241 -1.42 -4.21 14.96
C ASP A 241 -0.13 -3.43 14.63
N ARG A 242 -0.29 -2.12 14.48
CA ARG A 242 0.80 -1.15 14.31
C ARG A 242 1.23 -0.52 15.64
N THR A 243 0.57 -0.87 16.74
CA THR A 243 0.75 -0.21 18.05
C THR A 243 1.82 -0.87 18.89
N THR A 244 2.07 -2.17 18.70
CA THR A 244 3.15 -2.86 19.39
C THR A 244 4.50 -2.27 18.97
N PRO A 245 5.33 -1.77 19.91
CA PRO A 245 6.66 -1.28 19.60
C PRO A 245 7.55 -2.40 19.04
N TRP A 246 8.48 -2.05 18.17
CA TRP A 246 9.52 -2.98 17.73
C TRP A 246 10.53 -3.20 18.86
N GLU A 247 10.95 -4.45 19.06
CA GLU A 247 12.07 -4.73 19.94
C GLU A 247 13.36 -4.13 19.36
N ALA A 248 14.24 -3.64 20.25
CA ALA A 248 15.52 -3.08 19.83
C ALA A 248 16.33 -4.10 19.03
N GLY A 249 16.84 -3.67 17.88
CA GLY A 249 17.69 -4.50 17.03
C GLY A 249 19.07 -4.79 17.65
N PRO A 250 19.88 -5.63 16.98
CA PRO A 250 21.25 -5.88 17.40
C PRO A 250 22.04 -4.55 17.50
N PRO A 251 22.93 -4.41 18.50
CA PRO A 251 23.73 -3.19 18.64
C PRO A 251 24.65 -3.03 17.42
N MET A 252 24.81 -1.79 16.95
CA MET A 252 25.79 -1.49 15.89
C MET A 252 27.21 -1.89 16.34
N PRO A 253 28.05 -2.37 15.40
CA PRO A 253 29.47 -2.59 15.67
C PRO A 253 30.13 -1.30 16.15
N ASP A 254 31.02 -1.43 17.13
CA ASP A 254 31.81 -0.30 17.61
C ASP A 254 32.96 0.00 16.63
N THR A 255 32.92 1.15 15.97
CA THR A 255 33.94 1.55 15.00
C THR A 255 35.31 1.75 15.65
N ASP A 256 35.34 2.14 16.93
CA ASP A 256 36.58 2.33 17.68
C ASP A 256 37.29 0.99 17.96
N GLY A 257 36.55 -0.13 17.86
CA GLY A 257 37.09 -1.48 18.01
C GLY A 257 37.91 -1.97 16.82
N PHE A 258 37.88 -1.26 15.68
CA PHE A 258 38.61 -1.61 14.46
C PHE A 258 39.95 -0.88 14.32
N ASP A 259 40.19 0.20 15.06
CA ASP A 259 41.47 0.91 15.13
C ASP A 259 42.44 0.15 16.04
N ALA A 260 43.08 -0.89 15.50
CA ALA A 260 43.88 -1.83 16.28
C ALA A 260 45.21 -1.23 16.73
N ASP A 261 45.75 -0.26 15.98
CA ASP A 261 46.97 0.46 16.34
C ASP A 261 46.74 1.74 17.15
N GLY A 262 45.49 2.20 17.25
CA GLY A 262 45.06 3.32 18.08
C GLY A 262 45.53 4.67 17.55
N ASP A 263 45.83 4.76 16.24
CA ASP A 263 46.33 5.98 15.61
C ASP A 263 45.21 6.96 15.21
N GLY A 264 43.95 6.54 15.37
CA GLY A 264 42.75 7.29 15.05
C GLY A 264 42.35 7.25 13.57
N SER A 265 42.96 6.38 12.75
CA SER A 265 42.68 6.18 11.34
C SER A 265 42.65 4.70 10.97
N LEU A 266 41.59 4.26 10.30
CA LEU A 266 41.54 2.87 9.82
C LEU A 266 42.48 2.68 8.63
N ASN A 267 43.46 1.79 8.77
CA ASN A 267 44.23 1.30 7.64
C ASN A 267 43.36 0.38 6.75
N GLN A 268 43.92 -0.12 5.63
CA GLN A 268 43.13 -0.91 4.67
C GLN A 268 42.53 -2.19 5.30
N GLU A 269 43.31 -2.91 6.12
CA GLU A 269 42.85 -4.16 6.74
C GLU A 269 41.77 -3.88 7.78
N GLU A 270 41.94 -2.81 8.57
CA GLU A 270 40.96 -2.36 9.56
C GLU A 270 39.68 -1.84 8.91
N LEU A 271 39.80 -1.15 7.76
CA LEU A 271 38.66 -0.71 6.96
C LEU A 271 37.89 -1.91 6.41
N GLU A 272 38.57 -2.89 5.80
CA GLU A 272 37.95 -4.13 5.29
C GLU A 272 37.24 -4.89 6.42
N ALA A 273 37.85 -5.00 7.60
CA ALA A 273 37.22 -5.61 8.78
C ALA A 273 35.99 -4.84 9.26
N SER A 274 36.05 -3.49 9.29
CA SER A 274 34.92 -2.65 9.69
C SER A 274 33.74 -2.77 8.72
N VAL A 275 34.02 -2.85 7.41
CA VAL A 275 32.99 -3.03 6.38
C VAL A 275 32.33 -4.40 6.52
N ALA A 276 33.12 -5.47 6.69
CA ALA A 276 32.58 -6.81 6.88
C ALA A 276 31.69 -6.90 8.13
N ALA A 277 32.09 -6.28 9.24
CA ALA A 277 31.29 -6.24 10.46
C ALA A 277 29.99 -5.43 10.31
N MET A 278 30.02 -4.35 9.54
CA MET A 278 28.82 -3.59 9.19
C MET A 278 27.86 -4.41 8.34
N GLU A 279 28.37 -5.16 7.35
CA GLU A 279 27.54 -6.05 6.53
C GLU A 279 26.91 -7.17 7.35
N GLU A 280 27.66 -7.79 8.27
CA GLU A 280 27.13 -8.79 9.20
C GLU A 280 26.05 -8.19 10.12
N TRP A 281 26.27 -6.98 10.62
CA TRP A 281 25.27 -6.27 11.43
C TRP A 281 24.01 -5.95 10.64
N GLU A 282 24.12 -5.46 9.39
CA GLU A 282 22.97 -5.20 8.53
C GLU A 282 22.17 -6.48 8.26
N GLN A 283 22.84 -7.60 7.96
CA GLN A 283 22.18 -8.90 7.79
C GLN A 283 21.48 -9.35 9.08
N SER A 284 22.13 -9.20 10.23
CA SER A 284 21.56 -9.52 11.54
C SER A 284 20.36 -8.64 11.87
N LEU A 285 20.43 -7.34 11.57
CA LEU A 285 19.34 -6.39 11.75
C LEU A 285 18.16 -6.74 10.83
N ASN A 286 18.42 -7.05 9.56
CA ASN A 286 17.39 -7.46 8.60
C ASN A 286 16.69 -8.75 9.06
N LEU A 287 17.44 -9.75 9.51
CA LEU A 287 16.89 -10.98 10.06
C LEU A 287 16.08 -10.72 11.34
N HIS A 288 16.59 -9.90 12.26
CA HIS A 288 15.86 -9.52 13.48
C HIS A 288 14.52 -8.87 13.15
N ASN A 289 14.52 -7.88 12.24
CA ASN A 289 13.30 -7.21 11.80
C ASN A 289 12.34 -8.18 11.11
N ALA A 290 12.85 -9.09 10.28
CA ALA A 290 12.05 -10.12 9.63
C ALA A 290 11.42 -11.11 10.62
N THR A 291 12.17 -11.52 11.65
CA THR A 291 11.65 -12.38 12.74
C THR A 291 10.55 -11.69 13.53
N GLN A 292 10.76 -10.43 13.91
CA GLN A 292 9.73 -9.64 14.60
C GLN A 292 8.47 -9.47 13.74
N ALA A 293 8.62 -9.27 12.44
CA ALA A 293 7.50 -9.20 11.51
C ALA A 293 6.78 -10.55 11.39
N ALA A 294 7.50 -11.66 11.32
CA ALA A 294 6.95 -13.01 11.28
C ALA A 294 6.16 -13.34 12.56
N GLU A 295 6.66 -12.98 13.74
CA GLU A 295 5.95 -13.17 15.02
C GLU A 295 4.66 -12.33 15.10
N ARG A 296 4.66 -11.12 14.56
CA ARG A 296 3.43 -10.32 14.44
C ARG A 296 2.43 -10.97 13.50
N LEU A 297 2.90 -11.47 12.36
CA LEU A 297 2.05 -12.22 11.42
C LEU A 297 1.51 -13.49 12.08
N ARG A 298 2.29 -14.19 12.92
CA ARG A 298 1.80 -15.33 13.71
C ARG A 298 0.67 -14.94 14.66
N ALA A 299 0.85 -13.84 15.39
CA ALA A 299 -0.20 -13.33 16.28
C ALA A 299 -1.46 -12.92 15.49
N MET A 300 -1.29 -12.32 14.32
CA MET A 300 -2.40 -11.98 13.42
C MET A 300 -3.08 -13.24 12.85
N PHE A 301 -2.31 -14.25 12.45
CA PHE A 301 -2.81 -15.53 11.98
C PHE A 301 -3.71 -16.15 13.06
N ALA A 302 -3.22 -16.24 14.29
CA ALA A 302 -4.00 -16.76 15.42
C ALA A 302 -5.28 -15.94 15.68
N ALA A 303 -5.24 -14.62 15.52
CA ALA A 303 -6.42 -13.76 15.69
C ALA A 303 -7.45 -13.93 14.56
N GLN A 304 -7.01 -14.24 13.34
CA GLN A 304 -7.91 -14.47 12.20
C GLN A 304 -8.34 -15.93 12.06
N ALA A 305 -7.63 -16.87 12.69
CA ALA A 305 -7.90 -18.29 12.57
C ALA A 305 -9.35 -18.64 12.98
N GLU A 306 -9.88 -18.03 14.05
CA GLU A 306 -11.27 -18.24 14.47
C GLU A 306 -12.30 -17.79 13.41
N ALA A 307 -11.99 -16.74 12.65
CA ALA A 307 -12.87 -16.25 11.58
C ALA A 307 -12.75 -17.09 10.30
N ALA A 308 -11.61 -17.75 10.09
CA ALA A 308 -11.36 -18.59 8.94
C ALA A 308 -11.80 -20.05 9.16
N ASP A 309 -11.72 -20.56 10.39
CA ASP A 309 -12.15 -21.90 10.81
C ASP A 309 -13.69 -22.04 10.69
N THR A 310 -14.13 -22.63 9.58
CA THR A 310 -15.55 -22.65 9.24
C THR A 310 -16.30 -23.83 9.85
N ASP A 311 -15.61 -24.90 10.21
CA ASP A 311 -16.21 -26.07 10.84
C ASP A 311 -15.92 -26.20 12.35
N ALA A 312 -15.18 -25.23 12.90
CA ALA A 312 -14.83 -25.07 14.30
C ALA A 312 -14.05 -26.25 14.86
N ASP A 313 -13.18 -26.87 14.05
CA ASP A 313 -12.31 -27.97 14.47
C ASP A 313 -11.00 -27.50 15.12
N GLY A 314 -10.73 -26.20 15.07
CA GLY A 314 -9.57 -25.54 15.65
C GLY A 314 -8.36 -25.48 14.73
N LEU A 315 -8.46 -25.97 13.49
CA LEU A 315 -7.44 -25.89 12.46
C LEU A 315 -7.99 -25.08 11.28
N VAL A 316 -7.11 -24.34 10.59
CA VAL A 316 -7.53 -23.61 9.39
C VAL A 316 -6.79 -24.16 8.19
N VAL A 317 -7.43 -25.07 7.47
CA VAL A 317 -6.81 -25.66 6.28
C VAL A 317 -6.80 -24.66 5.11
N ALA A 318 -5.93 -24.91 4.12
CA ALA A 318 -5.73 -24.02 2.98
C ALA A 318 -7.02 -23.58 2.26
N SER A 319 -8.04 -24.46 2.16
CA SER A 319 -9.32 -24.12 1.51
C SER A 319 -10.22 -23.20 2.34
N GLU A 320 -10.07 -23.21 3.66
CA GLU A 320 -10.78 -22.30 4.56
C GLU A 320 -10.15 -20.92 4.52
N TRP A 321 -8.82 -20.85 4.50
CA TRP A 321 -8.07 -19.63 4.20
C TRP A 321 -8.49 -19.01 2.85
N ASP A 322 -8.59 -19.82 1.79
CA ASP A 322 -9.03 -19.31 0.48
C ASP A 322 -10.44 -18.73 0.54
N ARG A 323 -11.37 -19.40 1.23
CA ARG A 323 -12.74 -18.91 1.41
C ARG A 323 -12.79 -17.63 2.25
N TYR A 324 -12.03 -17.58 3.33
CA TYR A 324 -11.93 -16.41 4.20
C TYR A 324 -11.37 -15.22 3.43
N ARG A 325 -10.26 -15.41 2.71
CA ARG A 325 -9.67 -14.42 1.81
C ARG A 325 -10.69 -13.93 0.78
N ASP A 326 -11.33 -14.83 0.05
CA ASP A 326 -12.34 -14.48 -0.96
C ASP A 326 -13.50 -13.67 -0.34
N GLY A 327 -13.92 -14.04 0.88
CA GLY A 327 -14.92 -13.30 1.64
C GLY A 327 -14.50 -11.86 1.93
N LEU A 328 -13.27 -11.66 2.42
CA LEU A 328 -12.71 -10.32 2.69
C LEU A 328 -12.59 -9.47 1.41
N LEU A 329 -12.14 -10.07 0.31
CA LEU A 329 -12.04 -9.39 -0.98
C LEU A 329 -13.42 -8.92 -1.46
N VAL A 330 -14.41 -9.80 -1.39
CA VAL A 330 -15.80 -9.47 -1.75
C VAL A 330 -16.36 -8.37 -0.84
N GLU A 331 -16.09 -8.42 0.46
CA GLU A 331 -16.54 -7.39 1.40
C GLU A 331 -15.91 -6.02 1.07
N ARG A 332 -14.58 -5.95 0.96
CA ARG A 332 -13.85 -4.73 0.59
C ARG A 332 -14.36 -4.18 -0.73
N ASP A 333 -14.42 -5.02 -1.77
CA ASP A 333 -14.80 -4.60 -3.11
C ASP A 333 -16.25 -4.10 -3.14
N ASN A 334 -17.15 -4.67 -2.32
CA ASN A 334 -18.51 -4.19 -2.17
C ASN A 334 -18.58 -2.86 -1.41
N ARG A 335 -17.84 -2.69 -0.31
CA ARG A 335 -17.78 -1.42 0.43
C ARG A 335 -17.29 -0.29 -0.46
N LEU A 336 -16.18 -0.50 -1.16
CA LEU A 336 -15.62 0.47 -2.11
C LEU A 336 -16.61 0.77 -3.23
N PHE A 337 -17.19 -0.26 -3.83
CA PHE A 337 -18.17 -0.08 -4.89
C PHE A 337 -19.37 0.76 -4.46
N LEU A 338 -19.97 0.47 -3.31
CA LEU A 338 -21.08 1.26 -2.80
C LEU A 338 -20.65 2.68 -2.46
N ARG A 339 -19.50 2.87 -1.79
CA ARG A 339 -18.95 4.20 -1.48
C ARG A 339 -18.93 5.14 -2.70
N HIS A 340 -18.55 4.64 -3.88
CA HIS A 340 -18.43 5.51 -5.06
C HIS A 340 -19.70 5.64 -5.89
N TYR A 341 -20.51 4.59 -5.95
CA TYR A 341 -21.59 4.50 -6.94
C TYR A 341 -22.99 4.61 -6.32
N ASP A 342 -23.15 4.34 -5.03
CA ASP A 342 -24.41 4.50 -4.28
C ASP A 342 -24.51 5.94 -3.76
N LEU A 343 -24.85 6.85 -4.69
CA LEU A 343 -24.88 8.29 -4.48
C LEU A 343 -25.97 8.71 -3.50
N ASP A 344 -27.04 7.92 -3.37
CA ASP A 344 -28.14 8.20 -2.43
C ASP A 344 -28.05 7.43 -1.11
N GLY A 345 -27.07 6.54 -0.96
CA GLY A 345 -26.84 5.75 0.26
C GLY A 345 -27.89 4.68 0.52
N SER A 346 -28.56 4.20 -0.53
CA SER A 346 -29.61 3.16 -0.45
C SER A 346 -29.05 1.75 -0.21
N GLY A 347 -27.76 1.55 -0.34
CA GLY A 347 -27.04 0.28 -0.27
C GLY A 347 -27.06 -0.51 -1.57
N ARG A 348 -27.45 0.10 -2.70
CA ARG A 348 -27.52 -0.54 -4.02
C ARG A 348 -27.40 0.50 -5.13
N ILE A 349 -27.10 0.04 -6.35
CA ILE A 349 -27.04 0.94 -7.51
C ILE A 349 -28.39 0.95 -8.21
N ASP A 350 -29.00 2.12 -8.29
CA ASP A 350 -30.26 2.36 -8.98
C ASP A 350 -30.00 2.77 -10.45
N PRO A 351 -31.03 2.73 -11.33
CA PRO A 351 -30.85 3.04 -12.76
C PRO A 351 -30.30 4.45 -13.04
N GLY A 352 -30.56 5.43 -12.16
CA GLY A 352 -30.05 6.79 -12.30
C GLY A 352 -28.54 6.89 -12.05
N GLU A 353 -28.04 6.17 -11.06
CA GLU A 353 -26.60 6.08 -10.77
C GLU A 353 -25.85 5.33 -11.87
N LEU A 354 -26.49 4.30 -12.45
CA LEU A 354 -25.94 3.63 -13.63
C LEU A 354 -25.86 4.57 -14.86
N GLU A 355 -26.79 5.52 -14.98
CA GLU A 355 -26.75 6.57 -16.02
C GLU A 355 -25.63 7.57 -15.77
N ALA A 356 -25.44 8.00 -14.51
CA ALA A 356 -24.31 8.83 -14.11
C ALA A 356 -22.97 8.16 -14.44
N PHE A 357 -22.83 6.87 -14.08
CA PHE A 357 -21.66 6.07 -14.42
C PHE A 357 -21.35 6.06 -15.93
N VAL A 358 -22.35 5.84 -16.78
CA VAL A 358 -22.14 5.87 -18.25
C VAL A 358 -21.75 7.27 -18.72
N GLY A 359 -22.24 8.33 -18.06
CA GLY A 359 -21.77 9.69 -18.25
C GLY A 359 -20.28 9.82 -17.97
N TRP A 360 -19.82 9.39 -16.79
CA TRP A 360 -18.42 9.41 -16.38
C TRP A 360 -17.53 8.60 -17.34
N TYR A 361 -17.99 7.42 -17.75
CA TYR A 361 -17.26 6.55 -18.67
C TYR A 361 -16.99 7.26 -20.01
N ARG A 362 -18.02 7.87 -20.60
CA ARG A 362 -17.88 8.60 -21.86
C ARG A 362 -17.02 9.86 -21.73
N ALA A 363 -16.98 10.44 -20.54
CA ALA A 363 -16.11 11.58 -20.23
C ALA A 363 -14.65 11.16 -19.97
N GLY A 364 -14.36 9.86 -19.82
CA GLY A 364 -13.05 9.37 -19.41
C GLY A 364 -12.70 9.76 -17.97
N SER A 365 -13.70 9.96 -17.11
CA SER A 365 -13.49 10.31 -15.72
C SER A 365 -12.99 9.10 -14.94
N LEU A 366 -11.99 9.32 -14.07
CA LEU A 366 -11.52 8.29 -13.11
C LEU A 366 -12.64 7.79 -12.19
N ARG A 367 -13.76 8.49 -12.04
CA ARG A 367 -14.95 7.93 -11.36
C ARG A 367 -15.49 6.67 -12.04
N ALA A 368 -15.29 6.52 -13.35
CA ALA A 368 -15.72 5.35 -14.10
C ALA A 368 -14.70 4.21 -14.11
N ASP A 369 -13.52 4.40 -13.50
CA ASP A 369 -12.58 3.31 -13.25
C ASP A 369 -13.12 2.48 -12.06
N VAL A 370 -13.88 1.42 -12.37
CA VAL A 370 -14.55 0.54 -11.40
C VAL A 370 -13.56 -0.48 -10.87
N ASN A 371 -12.59 -0.83 -11.71
CA ASN A 371 -11.64 -1.88 -11.41
C ASN A 371 -10.34 -1.35 -10.78
N TYR A 372 -10.22 -0.03 -10.65
CA TYR A 372 -9.16 0.76 -10.01
C TYR A 372 -7.79 0.66 -10.68
N ASP A 373 -7.71 0.22 -11.93
CA ASP A 373 -6.44 0.06 -12.63
C ASP A 373 -5.83 1.38 -13.13
N GLY A 374 -6.53 2.50 -12.94
CA GLY A 374 -6.12 3.84 -13.34
C GLY A 374 -6.52 4.20 -14.77
N SER A 375 -7.21 3.30 -15.48
CA SER A 375 -7.71 3.50 -16.83
C SER A 375 -9.23 3.42 -16.86
N VAL A 376 -9.84 4.05 -17.86
CA VAL A 376 -11.30 4.00 -18.07
C VAL A 376 -11.55 3.34 -19.41
N ASP A 377 -11.92 2.06 -19.40
CA ASP A 377 -12.06 1.25 -20.61
C ASP A 377 -13.21 0.23 -20.54
N VAL A 378 -13.34 -0.64 -21.56
CA VAL A 378 -14.45 -1.59 -21.64
C VAL A 378 -14.51 -2.54 -20.43
N LEU A 379 -13.39 -2.79 -19.75
CA LEU A 379 -13.35 -3.65 -18.58
C LEU A 379 -14.15 -3.03 -17.43
N ASP A 380 -14.18 -1.71 -17.30
CA ASP A 380 -15.03 -1.04 -16.31
C ASP A 380 -16.52 -1.19 -16.63
N LEU A 381 -16.88 -1.12 -17.91
CA LEU A 381 -18.24 -1.38 -18.36
C LEU A 381 -18.65 -2.83 -18.11
N GLU A 382 -17.73 -3.78 -18.23
CA GLU A 382 -17.98 -5.19 -17.93
C GLU A 382 -18.13 -5.41 -16.42
N ASP A 383 -17.30 -4.78 -15.61
CA ASP A 383 -17.30 -4.93 -14.15
C ASP A 383 -18.58 -4.33 -13.52
N ILE A 384 -18.93 -3.09 -13.87
CA ILE A 384 -20.18 -2.44 -13.43
C ILE A 384 -21.41 -3.24 -13.85
N ALA A 385 -21.42 -3.80 -15.07
CA ALA A 385 -22.55 -4.59 -15.56
C ALA A 385 -22.69 -5.90 -14.80
N THR A 386 -21.55 -6.51 -14.42
CA THR A 386 -21.51 -7.75 -13.64
C THR A 386 -22.01 -7.51 -12.23
N ARG A 387 -21.49 -6.48 -11.55
CA ARG A 387 -21.89 -6.09 -10.18
C ARG A 387 -23.36 -5.68 -10.11
N TYR A 388 -23.83 -4.84 -11.03
CA TYR A 388 -25.23 -4.43 -11.10
C TYR A 388 -26.18 -5.62 -11.30
N GLN A 389 -25.81 -6.60 -12.13
CA GLN A 389 -26.60 -7.81 -12.31
C GLN A 389 -26.61 -8.72 -11.08
N ALA A 390 -25.51 -8.75 -10.32
CA ALA A 390 -25.42 -9.52 -9.09
C ALA A 390 -26.36 -8.98 -8.01
N GLN A 391 -26.52 -7.65 -7.92
CA GLN A 391 -27.45 -6.99 -6.97
C GLN A 391 -28.94 -7.30 -7.24
N ALA A 392 -29.29 -7.67 -8.47
CA ALA A 392 -30.66 -7.98 -8.87
C ALA A 392 -31.09 -9.45 -8.58
N ARG A 393 -30.16 -10.28 -8.09
CA ARG A 393 -30.42 -11.69 -7.74
C ARG A 393 -30.64 -11.82 -6.25
#